data_AF-A0ABD3X8F3-F1
#
_entry.id   AF-A0ABD3X8F3-F1
#
_cell.length_a   1.000
_cell.length_b   1.000
_cell.length_c   1.000
_cell.angle_alpha   90.00
_cell.angle_beta   90.00
_cell.angle_gamma   90.00
#
_symmetry.space_group_name_H-M   'P 1'
#
loop_
_entity.id
_entity.type
_entity.pdbx_description
1 polymer ?
#
loop_
_entity_poly.entity_id
_entity_poly.type
_entity_poly.pdbx_seq_one_letter_code
_entity_poly.pdbx_strand_id
1 'polypeptide(L)'
;MDKEEARFRQRFQAFPSSFNLEIEELKSSKKIVLFKKKVEENVSSEIYDSTTERIRMYNLLTFLNWRANENDDAYSYNRKALELDKENIVSLFNRLWMRREDGYLTEANEELNRLAKLAEANTNLLLIGKAEIAYCYPIFGPSYLLKSKDMFEDVVRKLVDKDIHPDSIFSLKLDLGIMYRKLCNP
;
A
#
# COMPACT_ATOMS: atom_id res chain seq x y z
N MET A 1 6.66 9.83 -28.57
CA MET A 1 6.18 9.63 -27.19
C MET A 1 6.13 11.02 -26.56
N ASP A 2 4.95 11.47 -26.16
CA ASP A 2 4.76 12.83 -25.67
C ASP A 2 5.56 13.06 -24.38
N LYS A 3 6.23 14.21 -24.26
CA LYS A 3 7.00 14.58 -23.06
C LYS A 3 6.10 14.61 -21.82
N GLU A 4 4.83 14.90 -22.01
CA GLU A 4 3.82 14.93 -20.95
C GLU A 4 3.49 13.52 -20.44
N GLU A 5 3.30 12.55 -21.34
CA GLU A 5 3.09 11.13 -21.00
C GLU A 5 4.32 10.52 -20.30
N ALA A 6 5.53 10.89 -20.71
CA ALA A 6 6.76 10.44 -20.05
C ALA A 6 6.88 10.98 -18.62
N ARG A 7 6.57 12.27 -18.41
CA ARG A 7 6.54 12.89 -17.06
C ARG A 7 5.43 12.29 -16.19
N PHE A 8 4.27 12.02 -16.78
CA PHE A 8 3.17 11.35 -16.09
C PHE A 8 3.63 9.98 -15.58
N ARG A 9 4.19 9.13 -16.47
CA ARG A 9 4.67 7.79 -16.09
C ARG A 9 5.70 7.83 -14.97
N GLN A 10 6.66 8.75 -15.05
CA GLN A 10 7.67 8.91 -14.01
C GLN A 10 7.05 9.26 -12.65
N ARG A 11 6.11 10.21 -12.63
CA ARG A 11 5.41 10.62 -11.41
C ARG A 11 4.52 9.50 -10.88
N PHE A 12 3.80 8.82 -11.77
CA PHE A 12 2.92 7.70 -11.43
C PHE A 12 3.70 6.58 -10.74
N GLN A 13 4.87 6.21 -11.25
CA GLN A 13 5.71 5.17 -10.65
C GLN A 13 6.31 5.55 -9.29
N ALA A 14 6.32 6.83 -8.92
CA ALA A 14 6.91 7.30 -7.66
C ALA A 14 6.00 7.07 -6.43
N PHE A 15 4.70 6.84 -6.64
CA PHE A 15 3.75 6.69 -5.54
C PHE A 15 3.66 5.24 -5.03
N PRO A 16 3.60 5.05 -3.71
CA PRO A 16 3.36 3.73 -3.14
C PRO A 16 1.92 3.28 -3.43
N SER A 17 1.77 2.03 -3.83
CA SER A 17 0.50 1.42 -4.19
C SER A 17 0.51 -0.07 -3.91
N SER A 18 -0.64 -0.62 -3.53
CA SER A 18 -0.82 -2.07 -3.44
C SER A 18 -0.66 -2.74 -4.81
N PHE A 19 -0.90 -2.01 -5.90
CA PHE A 19 -0.66 -2.46 -7.27
C PHE A 19 0.85 -2.56 -7.62
N ASN A 20 1.74 -2.02 -6.77
CA ASN A 20 3.19 -2.18 -6.91
C ASN A 20 3.70 -3.48 -6.25
N LEU A 21 2.82 -4.30 -5.66
CA LEU A 21 3.20 -5.56 -5.02
C LEU A 21 3.63 -6.60 -6.06
N GLU A 22 4.93 -6.89 -6.06
CA GLU A 22 5.53 -7.97 -6.86
C GLU A 22 5.45 -9.30 -6.11
N ILE A 23 4.35 -10.04 -6.32
CA ILE A 23 4.09 -11.36 -5.70
C ILE A 23 3.88 -12.40 -6.80
N GLU A 24 4.79 -13.37 -6.87
CA GLU A 24 4.80 -14.41 -7.93
C GLU A 24 3.56 -15.31 -7.88
N GLU A 25 3.09 -15.65 -6.68
CA GLU A 25 1.93 -16.50 -6.48
C GLU A 25 0.64 -15.90 -7.03
N LEU A 26 0.56 -14.57 -7.20
CA LEU A 26 -0.62 -13.88 -7.75
C LEU A 26 -0.77 -14.01 -9.27
N LYS A 27 0.06 -14.83 -9.91
CA LYS A 27 -0.18 -15.35 -11.27
C LYS A 27 -1.24 -16.46 -11.28
N SER A 28 -1.55 -17.05 -10.13
CA SER A 28 -2.54 -18.12 -9.98
C SER A 28 -3.84 -17.59 -9.38
N SER A 29 -4.97 -17.76 -10.08
CA SER A 29 -6.30 -17.40 -9.57
C SER A 29 -6.63 -18.09 -8.23
N LYS A 30 -6.25 -19.36 -8.07
CA LYS A 30 -6.42 -20.10 -6.81
C LYS A 30 -5.67 -19.44 -5.65
N LYS A 31 -4.46 -18.94 -5.90
CA LYS A 31 -3.67 -18.23 -4.89
C LYS A 31 -4.26 -16.86 -4.55
N ILE A 32 -4.77 -16.12 -5.55
CA ILE A 32 -5.48 -14.85 -5.33
C ILE A 32 -6.65 -15.07 -4.36
N VAL A 33 -7.51 -16.06 -4.63
CA VAL A 33 -8.67 -16.39 -3.77
C VAL A 33 -8.22 -16.78 -2.36
N LEU A 34 -7.16 -17.59 -2.23
CA LEU A 34 -6.62 -17.98 -0.92
C LEU A 34 -6.14 -16.78 -0.11
N PHE A 35 -5.37 -15.87 -0.73
CA PHE A 35 -4.87 -14.68 -0.05
C PHE A 35 -5.98 -13.70 0.27
N LYS A 36 -6.95 -13.50 -0.63
CA LYS A 36 -8.15 -12.68 -0.39
C LYS A 36 -8.86 -13.15 0.87
N LYS A 37 -9.21 -14.44 0.95
CA LYS A 37 -9.87 -15.03 2.12
C LYS A 37 -9.08 -14.83 3.41
N LYS A 38 -7.76 -15.08 3.36
CA LYS A 38 -6.87 -14.87 4.51
C LYS A 38 -6.90 -13.41 5.01
N VAL A 39 -6.91 -12.44 4.09
CA VAL A 39 -6.96 -11.02 4.46
C VAL A 39 -8.33 -10.62 4.99
N GLU A 40 -9.43 -11.15 4.41
CA GLU A 40 -10.79 -10.93 4.91
C GLU A 40 -10.97 -11.47 6.34
N GLU A 41 -10.42 -12.65 6.62
CA GLU A 41 -10.40 -13.23 7.97
C GLU A 41 -9.63 -12.33 8.96
N ASN A 42 -8.46 -11.83 8.56
CA ASN A 42 -7.67 -10.90 9.40
C ASN A 42 -8.45 -9.62 9.72
N VAL A 43 -9.14 -9.03 8.74
CA VAL A 43 -9.95 -7.82 8.92
C VAL A 43 -11.16 -8.07 9.83
N SER A 44 -11.73 -9.28 9.77
CA SER A 44 -12.91 -9.66 10.54
C SER A 44 -12.57 -10.09 11.96
N SER A 45 -11.33 -10.53 12.19
CA SER A 45 -10.83 -10.85 13.52
C SER A 45 -10.51 -9.56 14.30
N GLU A 46 -10.99 -9.43 15.53
CA GLU A 46 -10.63 -8.32 16.45
C GLU A 46 -9.14 -8.35 16.88
N ILE A 47 -8.30 -9.13 16.21
CA ILE A 47 -6.91 -9.42 16.57
C ILE A 47 -5.97 -8.27 16.16
N TYR A 48 -6.36 -7.42 15.20
CA TYR A 48 -5.57 -6.29 14.69
C TYR A 48 -6.37 -5.00 14.76
N ASP A 49 -6.31 -4.33 15.92
CA ASP A 49 -7.30 -3.31 16.30
C ASP A 49 -6.84 -1.86 16.12
N SER A 50 -5.88 -1.60 15.21
CA SER A 50 -5.56 -0.22 14.84
C SER A 50 -6.24 0.20 13.55
N THR A 51 -6.74 1.44 13.49
CA THR A 51 -7.28 2.05 12.26
C THR A 51 -6.29 1.94 11.10
N THR A 52 -4.99 2.11 11.37
CA THR A 52 -3.91 2.00 10.39
C THR A 52 -3.81 0.60 9.78
N GLU A 53 -3.90 -0.46 10.59
CA GLU A 53 -3.87 -1.83 10.08
C GLU A 53 -5.10 -2.14 9.23
N ARG A 54 -6.29 -1.67 9.64
CA ARG A 54 -7.51 -1.83 8.84
C ARG A 54 -7.38 -1.16 7.48
N ILE A 55 -6.83 0.06 7.42
CA ILE A 55 -6.55 0.77 6.16
C ILE A 55 -5.60 -0.06 5.27
N ARG A 56 -4.49 -0.56 5.83
CA ARG A 56 -3.53 -1.40 5.09
C ARG A 56 -4.20 -2.66 4.52
N MET A 57 -5.05 -3.32 5.31
CA MET A 57 -5.76 -4.52 4.86
C MET A 57 -6.84 -4.20 3.81
N TYR A 58 -7.58 -3.10 3.94
CA TYR A 58 -8.51 -2.65 2.90
C TYR A 58 -7.81 -2.28 1.60
N ASN A 59 -6.64 -1.63 1.67
CA ASN A 59 -5.80 -1.37 0.51
C ASN A 59 -5.32 -2.66 -0.15
N LEU A 60 -4.97 -3.67 0.65
CA LEU A 60 -4.59 -4.99 0.13
C LEU A 60 -5.78 -5.72 -0.51
N LEU A 61 -6.97 -5.69 0.11
CA LEU A 61 -8.19 -6.27 -0.45
C LEU A 61 -8.61 -5.56 -1.74
N THR A 62 -8.43 -4.24 -1.84
CA THR A 62 -8.64 -3.48 -3.08
C THR A 62 -7.85 -4.13 -4.23
N PHE A 63 -6.54 -4.33 -4.02
CA PHE A 63 -5.67 -4.95 -5.02
C PHE A 63 -6.06 -6.40 -5.32
N LEU A 64 -6.33 -7.23 -4.30
CA LEU A 64 -6.65 -8.64 -4.49
C LEU A 64 -7.98 -8.85 -5.22
N ASN A 65 -9.02 -8.08 -4.90
CA ASN A 65 -10.31 -8.10 -5.61
C ASN A 65 -10.13 -7.62 -7.05
N TRP A 66 -9.36 -6.56 -7.29
CA TRP A 66 -9.06 -6.13 -8.65
C TRP A 66 -8.37 -7.23 -9.47
N ARG A 67 -7.37 -7.91 -8.89
CA ARG A 67 -6.67 -9.03 -9.54
C ARG A 67 -7.58 -10.25 -9.78
N ALA A 68 -8.67 -10.37 -9.03
CA ALA A 68 -9.70 -11.38 -9.23
C ALA A 68 -10.78 -10.98 -10.25
N ASN A 69 -10.67 -9.78 -10.85
CA ASN A 69 -11.70 -9.14 -11.68
C ASN A 69 -13.03 -8.88 -10.94
N GLU A 70 -12.96 -8.70 -9.62
CA GLU A 70 -14.10 -8.33 -8.76
C GLU A 70 -14.07 -6.81 -8.51
N ASN A 71 -14.24 -6.03 -9.58
CA ASN A 71 -13.95 -4.59 -9.58
C ASN A 71 -14.85 -3.81 -8.60
N ASP A 72 -16.12 -4.18 -8.46
CA ASP A 72 -17.04 -3.53 -7.53
C ASP A 72 -16.56 -3.67 -6.07
N ASP A 73 -16.09 -4.87 -5.70
CA ASP A 73 -15.53 -5.13 -4.38
C ASP A 73 -14.20 -4.38 -4.18
N ALA A 74 -13.37 -4.29 -5.23
CA ALA A 74 -12.14 -3.50 -5.19
C ALA A 74 -12.43 -2.03 -4.85
N TYR A 75 -13.38 -1.41 -5.55
CA TYR A 75 -13.82 -0.03 -5.26
C TYR A 75 -14.48 0.10 -3.89
N SER A 76 -15.24 -0.91 -3.44
CA SER A 76 -15.86 -0.94 -2.11
C SER A 76 -14.81 -0.91 -0.99
N TYR A 77 -13.79 -1.78 -1.07
CA TYR A 77 -12.71 -1.78 -0.07
C TYR A 77 -11.85 -0.52 -0.13
N ASN A 78 -11.58 0.02 -1.33
CA ASN A 78 -10.87 1.28 -1.46
C ASN A 78 -11.62 2.43 -0.76
N ARG A 79 -12.94 2.47 -0.91
CA ARG A 79 -13.80 3.47 -0.23
C ARG A 79 -13.75 3.30 1.29
N LYS A 80 -13.83 2.08 1.80
CA LYS A 80 -13.71 1.82 3.25
C LYS A 80 -12.38 2.32 3.82
N ALA A 81 -11.28 2.17 3.08
CA ALA A 81 -9.99 2.72 3.49
C ALA A 81 -10.02 4.26 3.56
N LEU A 82 -10.59 4.92 2.54
CA LEU A 82 -10.72 6.38 2.47
C LEU A 82 -11.76 6.97 3.45
N GLU A 83 -12.72 6.17 3.90
CA GLU A 83 -13.66 6.55 4.97
C GLU A 83 -12.95 6.63 6.33
N LEU A 84 -11.95 5.77 6.56
CA LEU A 84 -11.12 5.80 7.77
C LEU A 84 -10.06 6.91 7.71
N ASP A 85 -9.44 7.13 6.54
CA ASP A 85 -8.48 8.20 6.30
C ASP A 85 -8.59 8.74 4.86
N LYS A 86 -9.20 9.91 4.74
CA LYS A 86 -9.46 10.58 3.44
C LYS A 86 -8.18 11.01 2.72
N GLU A 87 -7.08 11.15 3.45
CA GLU A 87 -5.79 11.59 2.91
C GLU A 87 -4.79 10.43 2.77
N ASN A 88 -5.22 9.18 2.99
CA ASN A 88 -4.35 8.03 2.86
C ASN A 88 -3.80 7.92 1.43
N ILE A 89 -2.49 8.12 1.30
CA ILE A 89 -1.83 8.24 0.00
C ILE A 89 -1.93 6.95 -0.83
N VAL A 90 -1.86 5.78 -0.18
CA VAL A 90 -1.94 4.48 -0.85
C VAL A 90 -3.35 4.24 -1.36
N SER A 91 -4.37 4.54 -0.55
CA SER A 91 -5.77 4.41 -0.95
C SER A 91 -6.12 5.35 -2.11
N LEU A 92 -5.70 6.61 -2.04
CA LEU A 92 -5.93 7.58 -3.11
C LEU A 92 -5.23 7.15 -4.41
N PHE A 93 -3.99 6.66 -4.32
CA PHE A 93 -3.27 6.22 -5.52
C PHE A 93 -3.81 4.90 -6.07
N ASN A 94 -4.23 3.95 -5.23
CA ASN A 94 -4.94 2.74 -5.66
C ASN A 94 -6.21 3.09 -6.46
N ARG A 95 -6.99 4.07 -5.98
CA ARG A 95 -8.19 4.55 -6.70
C ARG A 95 -7.84 5.14 -8.05
N LEU A 96 -6.83 5.99 -8.08
CA LEU A 96 -6.33 6.62 -9.30
C LEU A 96 -5.87 5.55 -10.31
N TRP A 97 -5.17 4.52 -9.84
CA TRP A 97 -4.70 3.42 -10.66
C TRP A 97 -5.89 2.68 -11.30
N MET A 98 -6.90 2.31 -10.50
CA MET A 98 -8.11 1.64 -11.00
C MET A 98 -8.88 2.50 -12.01
N ARG A 99 -9.09 3.79 -11.71
CA ARG A 99 -9.76 4.74 -12.62
C ARG A 99 -9.06 4.86 -13.96
N ARG A 100 -7.72 4.86 -13.94
CA ARG A 100 -6.92 4.91 -15.17
C ARG A 100 -7.12 3.66 -16.00
N GLU A 101 -7.09 2.47 -15.39
CA GLU A 101 -7.32 1.20 -16.09
C GLU A 101 -8.74 1.11 -16.66
N ASP A 102 -9.73 1.71 -15.99
CA ASP A 102 -11.10 1.83 -16.49
C ASP A 102 -11.26 2.90 -17.61
N GLY A 103 -10.19 3.59 -18.00
CA GLY A 103 -10.18 4.55 -19.10
C GLY A 103 -10.49 6.00 -18.74
N TYR A 104 -10.64 6.33 -17.45
CA TYR A 104 -10.86 7.71 -16.96
C TYR A 104 -9.55 8.51 -16.90
N LEU A 105 -8.90 8.70 -18.05
CA LEU A 105 -7.54 9.24 -18.14
C LEU A 105 -7.45 10.71 -17.69
N THR A 106 -8.43 11.54 -18.04
CA THR A 106 -8.44 12.97 -17.67
C THR A 106 -8.54 13.14 -16.17
N GLU A 107 -9.48 12.45 -15.54
CA GLU A 107 -9.70 12.47 -14.10
C GLU A 107 -8.49 11.89 -13.35
N ALA A 108 -7.90 10.80 -13.84
CA ALA A 108 -6.69 10.23 -13.27
C ALA A 108 -5.50 11.22 -13.33
N ASN A 109 -5.38 12.00 -14.41
CA ASN A 109 -4.35 13.05 -14.52
C ASN A 109 -4.55 14.17 -13.50
N GLU A 110 -5.79 14.64 -13.32
CA GLU A 110 -6.11 15.65 -12.31
C GLU A 110 -5.85 15.15 -10.90
N GLU A 111 -6.25 13.91 -10.59
CA GLU A 111 -5.98 13.28 -9.30
C GLU A 111 -4.48 13.11 -9.05
N LEU A 112 -3.68 12.73 -10.06
CA LEU A 112 -2.21 12.61 -9.90
C LEU A 112 -1.58 13.97 -9.56
N ASN A 113 -2.08 15.04 -10.17
CA ASN A 113 -1.61 16.39 -9.87
C ASN A 113 -1.95 16.81 -8.45
N ARG A 114 -3.12 16.44 -7.93
CA ARG A 114 -3.49 16.69 -6.52
C ARG A 114 -2.62 15.87 -5.57
N LEU A 115 -2.38 14.59 -5.86
CA LEU A 115 -1.52 13.72 -5.06
C LEU A 115 -0.07 14.20 -4.99
N ALA A 116 0.46 14.70 -6.11
CA ALA A 116 1.80 15.28 -6.12
C ALA A 116 1.91 16.52 -5.24
N LYS A 117 0.93 17.43 -5.30
CA LYS A 117 0.90 18.60 -4.41
C LYS A 117 0.82 18.19 -2.93
N LEU A 118 0.02 17.18 -2.61
CA LEU A 118 -0.08 16.64 -1.25
C LEU A 118 1.25 16.05 -0.78
N ALA A 119 1.93 15.27 -1.63
CA ALA A 119 3.22 14.67 -1.35
C ALA A 119 4.37 15.70 -1.26
N GLU A 120 4.29 16.79 -2.02
CA GLU A 120 5.22 17.93 -1.93
C GLU A 120 5.04 18.67 -0.60
N ALA A 121 3.79 18.89 -0.18
CA ALA A 121 3.48 19.53 1.10
C ALA A 121 3.87 18.67 2.31
N ASN A 122 3.79 17.34 2.18
CA ASN A 122 4.20 16.40 3.21
C ASN A 122 4.96 15.22 2.61
N THR A 123 6.28 15.40 2.51
CA THR A 123 7.19 14.39 1.94
C THR A 123 7.24 13.07 2.73
N ASN A 124 6.67 13.03 3.94
CA ASN A 124 6.63 11.83 4.77
C ASN A 124 5.51 10.90 4.34
N LEU A 125 4.44 11.40 3.70
CA LEU A 125 3.34 10.56 3.20
C LEU A 125 3.85 9.47 2.25
N LEU A 126 4.79 9.80 1.37
CA LEU A 126 5.38 8.82 0.46
C LEU A 126 6.19 7.74 1.20
N LEU A 127 6.85 8.10 2.30
CA LEU A 127 7.60 7.15 3.14
C LEU A 127 6.65 6.27 3.96
N ILE A 128 5.60 6.86 4.54
CA ILE A 128 4.55 6.13 5.27
C ILE A 128 3.84 5.15 4.34
N GLY A 129 3.45 5.58 3.15
CA GLY A 129 2.83 4.70 2.17
C GLY A 129 3.75 3.56 1.74
N LYS A 130 5.07 3.79 1.63
CA LYS A 130 6.04 2.70 1.38
C LYS A 130 6.07 1.68 2.51
N ALA A 131 6.00 2.13 3.76
CA ALA A 131 5.89 1.24 4.91
C ALA A 131 4.56 0.46 4.94
N GLU A 132 3.46 1.05 4.49
CA GLU A 132 2.20 0.31 4.30
C GLU A 132 2.35 -0.82 3.27
N ILE A 133 3.05 -0.58 2.16
CA ILE A 133 3.33 -1.64 1.18
C ILE A 133 4.24 -2.71 1.79
N ALA A 134 5.27 -2.30 2.54
CA ALA A 134 6.16 -3.22 3.24
C ALA A 134 5.38 -4.16 4.17
N TYR A 135 4.44 -3.62 4.96
CA TYR A 135 3.58 -4.35 5.89
C TYR A 135 2.81 -5.51 5.23
N CYS A 136 2.45 -5.38 3.95
CA CYS A 136 1.63 -6.37 3.25
C CYS A 136 2.42 -7.61 2.79
N TYR A 137 3.73 -7.49 2.54
CA TYR A 137 4.55 -8.59 2.02
C TYR A 137 4.47 -9.91 2.83
N PRO A 138 4.59 -9.89 4.17
CA PRO A 138 4.53 -11.10 4.99
C PRO A 138 3.22 -11.89 4.88
N ILE A 139 2.12 -11.27 4.42
CA ILE A 139 0.83 -11.96 4.25
C ILE A 139 0.93 -13.06 3.19
N PHE A 140 1.79 -12.84 2.19
CA PHE A 140 1.99 -13.74 1.07
C PHE A 140 2.91 -14.92 1.38
N GLY A 141 3.67 -14.85 2.48
CA GLY A 141 4.44 -15.96 3.02
C GLY A 141 5.84 -15.58 3.50
N PRO A 142 6.57 -16.54 4.09
CA PRO A 142 7.89 -16.30 4.67
C PRO A 142 8.94 -15.81 3.67
N SER A 143 8.83 -16.20 2.40
CA SER A 143 9.73 -15.77 1.31
C SER A 143 9.81 -14.25 1.13
N TYR A 144 8.78 -13.52 1.57
CA TYR A 144 8.69 -12.07 1.45
C TYR A 144 9.10 -11.30 2.72
N LEU A 145 9.47 -11.99 3.80
CA LEU A 145 9.85 -11.35 5.07
C LEU A 145 11.10 -10.47 4.93
N LEU A 146 12.10 -10.93 4.18
CA LEU A 146 13.33 -10.17 3.98
C LEU A 146 13.06 -8.87 3.19
N LYS A 147 12.26 -8.95 2.12
CA LYS A 147 11.84 -7.79 1.33
C LYS A 147 11.08 -6.77 2.20
N SER A 148 10.14 -7.26 3.02
CA SER A 148 9.43 -6.42 3.99
C SER A 148 10.38 -5.70 4.94
N LYS A 149 11.28 -6.45 5.60
CA LYS A 149 12.28 -5.90 6.52
C LYS A 149 13.12 -4.81 5.85
N ASP A 150 13.72 -5.09 4.70
CA ASP A 150 14.63 -4.17 4.05
C ASP A 150 13.92 -2.87 3.63
N MET A 151 12.64 -2.96 3.23
CA MET A 151 11.81 -1.79 2.96
C MET A 151 11.51 -0.97 4.23
N PHE A 152 11.17 -1.63 5.34
CA PHE A 152 10.96 -0.94 6.62
C PHE A 152 12.24 -0.27 7.13
N GLU A 153 13.39 -0.93 7.02
CA GLU A 153 14.69 -0.35 7.41
C GLU A 153 15.00 0.92 6.61
N ASP A 154 14.79 0.89 5.28
CA ASP A 154 15.00 2.07 4.44
C ASP A 154 14.06 3.23 4.82
N VAL A 155 12.78 2.93 5.08
CA VAL A 155 11.80 3.94 5.50
C VAL A 155 12.18 4.54 6.85
N VAL A 156 12.44 3.70 7.87
CA VAL A 156 12.79 4.16 9.21
C VAL A 156 14.05 5.01 9.18
N ARG A 157 15.10 4.58 8.46
CA ARG A 157 16.33 5.36 8.29
C ARG A 157 16.04 6.73 7.70
N LYS A 158 15.30 6.80 6.59
CA LYS A 158 14.96 8.08 5.93
C LYS A 158 14.10 9.00 6.78
N LEU A 159 13.24 8.47 7.64
CA LEU A 159 12.43 9.26 8.56
C LEU A 159 13.28 9.81 9.71
N VAL A 160 14.23 9.03 10.23
CA VAL A 160 15.20 9.47 11.25
C VAL A 160 16.12 10.56 10.70
N ASP A 161 16.64 10.40 9.48
CA ASP A 161 17.50 11.40 8.84
C ASP A 161 16.80 12.76 8.63
N LYS A 162 15.47 12.77 8.61
CA LYS A 162 14.64 13.98 8.46
C LYS A 162 14.27 14.64 9.81
N ASP A 163 14.83 14.17 10.92
CA ASP A 163 14.54 14.65 12.29
C ASP A 163 13.05 14.63 12.64
N ILE A 164 12.33 13.63 12.14
CA ILE A 164 10.91 13.46 12.45
C ILE A 164 10.79 12.93 13.88
N HIS A 165 9.86 13.53 14.63
CA HIS A 165 9.65 13.21 16.04
C HIS A 165 9.58 11.69 16.27
N PRO A 166 10.31 11.14 17.26
CA PRO A 166 10.40 9.70 17.50
C PRO A 166 9.05 8.98 17.61
N ASP A 167 8.04 9.66 18.15
CA ASP A 167 6.68 9.12 18.33
C ASP A 167 5.99 8.81 17.00
N SER A 168 6.27 9.58 15.95
CA SER A 168 5.72 9.35 14.60
C SER A 168 6.37 8.15 13.90
N ILE A 169 7.51 7.65 14.41
CA ILE A 169 8.26 6.52 13.85
C ILE A 169 8.10 5.27 14.73
N PHE A 170 7.57 5.41 15.94
CA PHE A 170 7.49 4.32 16.93
C PHE A 170 6.73 3.10 16.41
N SER A 171 5.56 3.30 15.79
CA SER A 171 4.77 2.22 15.20
C SER A 171 5.51 1.49 14.07
N LEU A 172 6.28 2.22 13.26
CA LEU A 172 7.09 1.64 12.19
C LEU A 172 8.29 0.84 12.74
N LYS A 173 8.90 1.30 13.84
CA LYS A 173 9.94 0.54 14.55
C LYS A 173 9.38 -0.74 15.17
N LEU A 174 8.15 -0.69 15.68
CA LEU A 174 7.45 -1.88 16.18
C LEU A 174 7.19 -2.87 15.05
N ASP A 175 6.64 -2.42 13.92
CA ASP A 175 6.42 -3.24 12.72
C ASP A 175 7.74 -3.91 12.26
N LEU A 176 8.84 -3.15 12.23
CA LEU A 176 10.17 -3.67 11.92
C LEU A 176 10.65 -4.72 12.95
N GLY A 177 10.43 -4.49 14.23
CA GLY A 177 10.72 -5.46 15.30
C GLY A 177 9.95 -6.78 15.11
N ILE A 178 8.68 -6.71 14.70
CA ILE A 178 7.88 -7.90 14.37
C ILE A 178 8.49 -8.63 13.17
N MET A 179 9.01 -7.92 12.16
CA MET A 179 9.69 -8.55 11.02
C MET A 179 10.95 -9.31 11.45
N TYR A 180 11.80 -8.69 12.28
CA TYR A 180 12.98 -9.36 12.84
C TYR A 180 12.61 -10.61 13.64
N ARG A 181 11.59 -10.53 14.49
CA ARG A 181 11.13 -11.68 15.29
C ARG A 181 10.69 -12.84 14.40
N LYS A 182 9.95 -12.57 13.32
CA LYS A 182 9.50 -13.58 12.35
C LYS A 182 10.68 -14.20 11.59
N LEU A 183 11.71 -13.42 11.25
CA LEU A 183 12.92 -13.92 10.61
C LEU A 183 13.75 -14.82 11.54
N CYS A 184 13.80 -14.51 12.84
CA CYS A 184 14.50 -15.34 13.82
C CYS A 184 13.75 -16.63 14.19
N ASN A 185 12.42 -16.70 13.93
CA ASN A 185 11.58 -17.86 14.23
C ASN A 185 10.65 -18.16 13.03
N PRO A 186 11.20 -18.67 11.91
CA PRO A 186 10.46 -18.84 10.65
C PRO A 186 9.40 -19.95 10.69
#